data_AF-A0A974UBH2-F1
#
_entry.id   AF-A0A974UBH2-F1
#
_cell.length_a   1.000
_cell.length_b   1.000
_cell.length_c   1.000
_cell.angle_alpha   90.00
_cell.angle_beta   90.00
_cell.angle_gamma   90.00
#
_symmetry.space_group_name_H-M   'P 1'
#
loop_
_entity.id
_entity.type
_entity.pdbx_description
1 polymer ?
#
loop_
_entity_poly.entity_id
_entity_poly.type
_entity_poly.pdbx_seq_one_letter_code
_entity_poly.pdbx_strand_id
1 'polypeptide(L)'
;MSFHKTKKSTHQNCRSLLQKAIRRGNEDITRKTAYHLIDNGDKAWLRSRCVVICAEECWPYLRELNYTTDEIETLENLSILARRKKNKDAAGLGSLGYALSQGEESVLQGQTNNKPVKIISRAITRPDAYWLWLKSLASRPEEESLVDHLISLHKKGGWPWDRAFIQAAGYLFFHDPKEILNESKEIVNTKFPFWVAIDKHTADGKNAIRDTADELGIPNRQLGWISFYMESGRTRNSHTFYWWEREKKWRLNKLGISVQEAEDIWKEARLKIAERLSCEAKELEDHINQNIIATQHSLF
;
A
#
# COMPACT_ATOMS: atom_id res chain seq x y z
N MET A 1 16.09 -31.51 -5.66
CA MET A 1 15.78 -30.38 -6.55
C MET A 1 16.72 -29.23 -6.20
N SER A 2 17.46 -28.72 -7.18
CA SER A 2 18.36 -27.57 -6.98
C SER A 2 17.52 -26.30 -6.92
N PHE A 3 17.32 -25.77 -5.71
CA PHE A 3 16.72 -24.45 -5.54
C PHE A 3 17.68 -23.42 -6.13
N HIS A 4 17.33 -22.88 -7.31
CA HIS A 4 17.98 -21.67 -7.78
C HIS A 4 17.76 -20.60 -6.71
N LYS A 5 18.84 -20.18 -6.03
CA LYS A 5 18.81 -19.03 -5.14
C LYS A 5 18.23 -17.86 -5.93
N THR A 6 17.01 -17.47 -5.60
CA THR A 6 16.34 -16.30 -6.18
C THR A 6 17.27 -15.10 -5.98
N LYS A 7 17.54 -14.35 -7.05
CA LYS A 7 18.33 -13.11 -6.94
C LYS A 7 17.63 -12.20 -5.93
N LYS A 8 18.40 -11.49 -5.10
CA LYS A 8 17.87 -10.53 -4.10
C LYS A 8 16.93 -9.49 -4.72
N SER A 9 17.14 -9.14 -6.00
CA SER A 9 16.26 -8.26 -6.79
C SER A 9 14.90 -8.90 -7.09
N THR A 10 14.86 -10.16 -7.52
CA THR A 10 13.62 -10.92 -7.79
C THR A 10 12.71 -10.98 -6.57
N HIS A 11 13.29 -11.15 -5.39
CA HIS A 11 12.54 -11.20 -4.14
C HIS A 11 11.90 -9.85 -3.78
N GLN A 12 12.62 -8.73 -3.99
CA GLN A 12 12.06 -7.39 -3.81
C GLN A 12 10.93 -7.08 -4.82
N ASN A 13 11.08 -7.54 -6.06
CA ASN A 13 10.04 -7.41 -7.08
C ASN A 13 8.78 -8.21 -6.70
N CYS A 14 8.92 -9.41 -6.12
CA CYS A 14 7.79 -10.20 -5.62
C CYS A 14 7.07 -9.51 -4.46
N ARG A 15 7.80 -8.93 -3.50
CA ARG A 15 7.20 -8.14 -2.41
C ARG A 15 6.39 -6.95 -2.93
N SER A 16 6.94 -6.25 -3.93
CA SER A 16 6.28 -5.14 -4.63
C SER A 16 5.04 -5.60 -5.41
N LEU A 17 5.15 -6.73 -6.11
CA LEU A 17 4.07 -7.36 -6.88
C LEU A 17 2.89 -7.71 -5.98
N LEU A 18 3.13 -8.37 -4.85
CA LEU A 18 2.08 -8.77 -3.90
C LEU A 18 1.18 -7.59 -3.54
N GLN A 19 1.78 -6.48 -3.11
CA GLN A 19 1.04 -5.31 -2.69
C GLN A 19 0.25 -4.68 -3.85
N LYS A 20 0.83 -4.61 -5.05
CA LYS A 20 0.14 -4.03 -6.22
C LYS A 20 -0.97 -4.94 -6.76
N ALA A 21 -0.78 -6.25 -6.70
CA ALA A 21 -1.82 -7.23 -7.01
C ALA A 21 -3.02 -7.04 -6.07
N ILE A 22 -2.78 -6.94 -4.76
CA ILE A 22 -3.84 -6.67 -3.78
C ILE A 22 -4.53 -5.33 -4.07
N ARG A 23 -3.76 -4.25 -4.24
CA ARG A 23 -4.25 -2.89 -4.52
C ARG A 23 -5.15 -2.84 -5.77
N ARG A 24 -4.79 -3.59 -6.82
CA ARG A 24 -5.55 -3.72 -8.07
C ARG A 24 -6.59 -4.85 -8.05
N GLY A 25 -6.69 -5.54 -6.91
CA GLY A 25 -7.64 -6.62 -6.64
C GLY A 25 -7.51 -7.85 -7.52
N ASN A 26 -6.28 -8.18 -7.91
CA ASN A 26 -5.95 -9.42 -8.60
C ASN A 26 -5.64 -10.50 -7.56
N GLU A 27 -6.65 -11.29 -7.20
CA GLU A 27 -6.52 -12.35 -6.18
C GLU A 27 -5.59 -13.48 -6.62
N ASP A 28 -5.68 -13.92 -7.89
CA ASP A 28 -4.87 -15.00 -8.43
C ASP A 28 -3.36 -14.72 -8.29
N ILE A 29 -2.91 -13.54 -8.75
CA ILE A 29 -1.51 -13.12 -8.62
C ILE A 29 -1.15 -12.90 -7.15
N THR A 30 -2.07 -12.38 -6.34
CA THR A 30 -1.85 -12.22 -4.89
C THR A 30 -1.51 -13.57 -4.26
N ARG A 31 -2.32 -14.60 -4.50
CA ARG A 31 -2.11 -15.95 -3.96
C ARG A 31 -0.81 -16.55 -4.46
N LYS A 32 -0.57 -16.55 -5.78
CA LYS A 32 0.67 -17.09 -6.37
C LYS A 32 1.92 -16.43 -5.81
N THR A 33 1.91 -15.11 -5.71
CA THR A 33 3.04 -14.33 -5.16
C THR A 33 3.23 -14.60 -3.68
N ALA A 34 2.15 -14.71 -2.90
CA ALA A 34 2.22 -15.02 -1.48
C ALA A 34 2.77 -16.44 -1.23
N TYR A 35 2.31 -17.46 -1.96
CA TYR A 35 2.89 -18.81 -1.89
C TYR A 35 4.38 -18.80 -2.19
N HIS A 36 4.78 -18.13 -3.28
CA HIS A 36 6.19 -17.99 -3.62
C HIS A 36 7.02 -17.38 -2.48
N LEU A 37 6.52 -16.31 -1.85
CA LEU A 37 7.21 -15.66 -0.73
C LEU A 37 7.26 -16.57 0.52
N ILE A 38 6.22 -17.35 0.81
CA ILE A 38 6.22 -18.36 1.88
C ILE A 38 7.32 -19.41 1.63
N ASP A 39 7.38 -19.95 0.41
CA ASP A 39 8.36 -20.97 0.01
C ASP A 39 9.80 -20.46 0.09
N ASN A 40 10.02 -19.16 -0.10
CA ASN A 40 11.33 -18.51 0.04
C ASN A 40 11.65 -18.06 1.48
N GLY A 41 10.84 -18.44 2.46
CA GLY A 41 11.09 -18.17 3.89
C GLY A 41 10.59 -16.80 4.38
N ASP A 42 9.78 -16.09 3.60
CA ASP A 42 9.36 -14.72 3.87
C ASP A 42 8.09 -14.61 4.74
N LYS A 43 7.76 -15.68 5.45
CA LYS A 43 6.54 -15.85 6.26
C LYS A 43 6.34 -14.73 7.28
N ALA A 44 7.39 -14.39 8.03
CA ALA A 44 7.33 -13.33 9.05
C ALA A 44 7.12 -11.93 8.43
N TRP A 45 7.74 -11.69 7.28
CA TRP A 45 7.56 -10.46 6.51
C TRP A 45 6.11 -10.36 6.00
N LEU A 46 5.58 -11.44 5.41
CA LEU A 46 4.20 -11.51 4.90
C LEU A 46 3.16 -11.18 5.97
N ARG A 47 3.26 -11.80 7.16
CA ARG A 47 2.33 -11.55 8.27
C ARG A 47 2.29 -10.09 8.68
N SER A 48 3.48 -9.49 8.86
CA SER A 48 3.59 -8.07 9.22
C SER A 48 3.08 -7.18 8.08
N ARG A 49 3.40 -7.52 6.83
CA ARG A 49 2.98 -6.76 5.66
C ARG A 49 1.48 -6.85 5.41
N CYS A 50 0.82 -7.96 5.75
CA CYS A 50 -0.64 -8.09 5.68
C CYS A 50 -1.35 -6.99 6.49
N VAL A 51 -0.88 -6.72 7.71
CA VAL A 51 -1.41 -5.64 8.55
C VAL A 51 -1.21 -4.28 7.88
N VAL A 52 -0.01 -4.03 7.34
CA VAL A 52 0.27 -2.74 6.71
C VAL A 52 -0.55 -2.54 5.43
N ILE A 53 -0.67 -3.56 4.58
CA ILE A 53 -1.49 -3.50 3.37
C ILE A 53 -2.96 -3.29 3.74
N CYS A 54 -3.45 -3.94 4.81
CA CYS A 54 -4.78 -3.69 5.33
C CYS A 54 -4.97 -2.21 5.71
N ALA A 55 -4.07 -1.64 6.51
CA ALA A 55 -4.14 -0.22 6.89
C ALA A 55 -4.00 0.73 5.69
N GLU A 56 -3.15 0.40 4.71
CA GLU A 56 -2.82 1.27 3.59
C GLU A 56 -3.89 1.27 2.48
N GLU A 57 -4.52 0.12 2.26
CA GLU A 57 -5.41 -0.11 1.11
C GLU A 57 -6.87 -0.37 1.50
N CYS A 58 -7.13 -0.90 2.70
CA CYS A 58 -8.45 -1.38 3.12
C CYS A 58 -8.67 -1.18 4.63
N TRP A 59 -8.36 0.01 5.15
CA TRP A 59 -8.30 0.26 6.60
C TRP A 59 -9.54 -0.17 7.42
N PRO A 60 -10.80 -0.13 6.90
CA PRO A 60 -11.94 -0.59 7.68
C PRO A 60 -11.86 -2.08 8.06
N TYR A 61 -11.15 -2.90 7.26
CA TYR A 61 -10.97 -4.33 7.53
C TYR A 61 -10.01 -4.59 8.71
N LEU A 62 -9.29 -3.58 9.21
CA LEU A 62 -8.47 -3.73 10.41
C LEU A 62 -9.28 -4.18 11.65
N ARG A 63 -10.60 -3.98 11.66
CA ARG A 63 -11.46 -4.46 12.75
C ARG A 63 -11.67 -5.98 12.75
N GLU A 64 -11.53 -6.61 11.58
CA GLU A 64 -11.79 -8.02 11.31
C GLU A 64 -10.48 -8.81 11.13
N LEU A 65 -9.36 -8.12 10.89
CA LEU A 65 -8.09 -8.73 10.54
C LEU A 65 -7.51 -9.53 11.73
N ASN A 66 -7.47 -10.85 11.59
CA ASN A 66 -6.77 -11.69 12.56
C ASN A 66 -5.25 -11.71 12.28
N TYR A 67 -4.45 -11.22 13.23
CA TYR A 67 -3.00 -11.38 13.16
C TYR A 67 -2.61 -12.76 13.71
N THR A 68 -2.17 -13.63 12.82
CA THR A 68 -1.96 -15.05 13.07
C THR A 68 -0.58 -15.51 12.62
N THR A 69 -0.07 -16.58 13.21
CA THR A 69 1.15 -17.25 12.74
C THR A 69 0.86 -18.29 11.66
N ASP A 70 -0.41 -18.67 11.48
CA ASP A 70 -0.85 -19.63 10.47
C ASP A 70 -0.72 -19.05 9.05
N GLU A 71 -0.09 -19.83 8.18
CA GLU A 71 0.15 -19.46 6.78
C GLU A 71 -1.13 -19.46 5.95
N ILE A 72 -2.04 -20.40 6.21
CA ILE A 72 -3.33 -20.53 5.52
C ILE A 72 -4.19 -19.31 5.84
N GLU A 73 -4.34 -18.99 7.12
CA GLU A 73 -5.11 -17.79 7.53
C GLU A 73 -4.48 -16.49 7.01
N THR A 74 -3.14 -16.41 6.92
CA THR A 74 -2.47 -15.24 6.31
C THR A 74 -2.79 -15.14 4.81
N LEU A 75 -2.79 -16.25 4.08
CA LEU A 75 -3.15 -16.29 2.66
C LEU A 75 -4.62 -15.92 2.44
N GLU A 76 -5.52 -16.37 3.31
CA GLU A 76 -6.93 -16.01 3.28
C GLU A 76 -7.13 -14.51 3.50
N ASN A 77 -6.47 -13.93 4.52
CA ASN A 77 -6.49 -12.49 4.77
C ASN A 77 -6.01 -11.70 3.54
N LEU A 78 -4.90 -12.09 2.91
CA LEU A 78 -4.39 -11.43 1.70
C LEU A 78 -5.38 -11.55 0.52
N SER A 79 -6.05 -12.69 0.39
CA SER A 79 -7.07 -12.91 -0.64
C SER A 79 -8.32 -12.05 -0.41
N ILE A 80 -8.78 -11.95 0.84
CA ILE A 80 -9.86 -11.04 1.25
C ILE A 80 -9.45 -9.60 0.94
N LEU A 81 -8.25 -9.18 1.34
CA LEU A 81 -7.73 -7.85 1.05
C LEU A 81 -7.70 -7.57 -0.46
N ALA A 82 -7.37 -8.54 -1.31
CA ALA A 82 -7.43 -8.37 -2.76
C ALA A 82 -8.86 -8.11 -3.25
N ARG A 83 -9.84 -8.88 -2.77
CA ARG A 83 -11.27 -8.75 -3.17
C ARG A 83 -11.98 -7.52 -2.61
N ARG A 84 -11.57 -7.02 -1.46
CA ARG A 84 -12.22 -5.87 -0.80
C ARG A 84 -12.08 -4.58 -1.61
N LYS A 85 -13.09 -3.72 -1.51
CA LYS A 85 -13.01 -2.35 -2.03
C LYS A 85 -11.91 -1.58 -1.30
N LYS A 86 -11.14 -0.80 -2.06
CA LYS A 86 -10.02 -0.04 -1.49
C LYS A 86 -10.52 1.23 -0.82
N ASN A 87 -9.83 1.64 0.24
CA ASN A 87 -9.96 2.92 0.89
C ASN A 87 -8.58 3.36 1.42
N LYS A 88 -8.02 4.42 0.83
CA LYS A 88 -6.68 4.94 1.16
C LYS A 88 -6.70 6.10 2.15
N ASP A 89 -7.84 6.40 2.78
CA ASP A 89 -7.95 7.57 3.67
C ASP A 89 -7.03 7.47 4.88
N ALA A 90 -6.89 6.29 5.50
CA ALA A 90 -5.93 6.10 6.58
C ALA A 90 -4.48 6.31 6.12
N ALA A 91 -4.12 5.85 4.91
CA ALA A 91 -2.80 6.08 4.33
C ALA A 91 -2.54 7.57 4.07
N GLY A 92 -3.50 8.28 3.49
CA GLY A 92 -3.40 9.71 3.22
C GLY A 92 -3.31 10.55 4.50
N LEU A 93 -4.19 10.30 5.46
CA LEU A 93 -4.22 11.02 6.73
C LEU A 93 -2.96 10.73 7.57
N GLY A 94 -2.56 9.46 7.65
CA GLY A 94 -1.34 9.05 8.34
C GLY A 94 -0.08 9.63 7.71
N SER A 95 0.00 9.69 6.38
CA SER A 95 1.12 10.31 5.66
C SER A 95 1.23 11.81 5.91
N LEU A 96 0.10 12.53 5.91
CA LEU A 96 0.04 13.96 6.23
C LEU A 96 0.42 14.22 7.70
N GLY A 97 -0.10 13.41 8.62
CA GLY A 97 0.22 13.50 10.05
C GLY A 97 1.70 13.21 10.32
N TYR A 98 2.27 12.22 9.63
CA TYR A 98 3.70 11.90 9.69
C TYR A 98 4.54 13.04 9.15
N ALA A 99 4.23 13.59 7.98
CA ALA A 99 4.94 14.75 7.46
C ALA A 99 4.93 15.92 8.45
N LEU A 100 3.77 16.24 9.05
CA LEU A 100 3.69 17.29 10.07
C LEU A 100 4.56 16.96 11.30
N SER A 101 4.61 15.70 11.76
CA SER A 101 5.46 15.32 12.89
C SER A 101 6.95 15.41 12.59
N GLN A 102 7.33 15.41 11.30
CA GLN A 102 8.68 15.68 10.83
C GLN A 102 8.96 17.18 10.57
N GLY A 103 8.04 18.08 10.93
CA GLY A 103 8.20 19.53 10.78
C GLY A 103 7.71 20.10 9.45
N GLU A 104 7.05 19.31 8.60
CA GLU A 104 6.52 19.79 7.31
C GLU A 104 5.19 20.53 7.49
N GLU A 105 5.23 21.79 7.94
CA GLU A 105 4.02 22.59 8.22
C GLU A 105 3.17 22.87 6.97
N SER A 106 3.75 22.78 5.76
CA SER A 106 3.03 23.07 4.52
C SER A 106 1.86 22.11 4.24
N VAL A 107 1.79 20.96 4.92
CA VAL A 107 0.63 20.04 4.88
C VAL A 107 -0.68 20.70 5.36
N LEU A 108 -0.58 21.80 6.11
CA LEU A 108 -1.70 22.54 6.68
C LEU A 108 -2.13 23.74 5.81
N GLN A 109 -1.30 24.17 4.87
CA GLN A 109 -1.52 25.40 4.10
C GLN A 109 -2.67 25.24 3.10
N GLY A 110 -3.54 26.27 3.02
CA GLY A 110 -4.65 26.31 2.07
C GLY A 110 -5.74 25.25 2.31
N GLN A 111 -5.83 24.69 3.53
CA GLN A 111 -6.79 23.66 3.90
C GLN A 111 -7.63 24.08 5.11
N THR A 112 -8.92 23.77 5.10
CA THR A 112 -9.86 24.12 6.18
C THR A 112 -9.95 23.03 7.25
N ASN A 113 -9.84 21.76 6.89
CA ASN A 113 -9.94 20.63 7.82
C ASN A 113 -8.57 20.13 8.31
N ASN A 114 -7.90 20.94 9.13
CA ASN A 114 -6.53 20.65 9.61
C ASN A 114 -6.46 19.86 10.93
N LYS A 115 -7.56 19.81 11.70
CA LYS A 115 -7.58 19.18 13.02
C LYS A 115 -7.18 17.69 12.98
N PRO A 116 -7.67 16.84 12.05
CA PRO A 116 -7.29 15.44 12.00
C PRO A 116 -5.78 15.23 11.78
N VAL A 117 -5.18 16.00 10.87
CA VAL A 117 -3.73 15.94 10.59
C VAL A 117 -2.92 16.28 11.84
N LYS A 118 -3.32 17.32 12.58
CA LYS A 118 -2.68 17.70 13.85
C LYS A 118 -2.83 16.63 14.93
N ILE A 119 -3.98 15.98 15.01
CA ILE A 119 -4.23 14.88 15.96
C ILE A 119 -3.29 13.71 15.64
N ILE A 120 -3.23 13.27 14.38
CA ILE A 120 -2.35 12.14 14.00
C ILE A 120 -0.87 12.49 14.16
N SER A 121 -0.46 13.73 13.85
CA SER A 121 0.91 14.19 14.12
C SER A 121 1.28 14.07 15.61
N ARG A 122 0.36 14.46 16.51
CA ARG A 122 0.52 14.27 17.96
C ARG A 122 0.46 12.81 18.38
N ALA A 123 -0.36 11.99 17.73
CA ALA A 123 -0.45 10.55 17.98
C ALA A 123 0.89 9.85 17.73
N ILE A 124 1.61 10.24 16.67
CA ILE A 124 2.93 9.69 16.33
C ILE A 124 3.95 10.00 17.43
N THR A 125 3.91 11.20 18.01
CA THR A 125 4.86 11.63 19.05
C THR A 125 4.46 11.19 20.46
N ARG A 126 3.16 10.91 20.69
CA ARG A 126 2.60 10.50 21.99
C ARG A 126 1.60 9.34 21.82
N PRO A 127 2.04 8.15 21.38
CA PRO A 127 1.14 7.05 21.01
C PRO A 127 0.27 6.57 22.18
N ASP A 128 0.82 6.44 23.39
CA ASP A 128 0.05 5.94 24.54
C ASP A 128 -1.07 6.91 24.94
N ALA A 129 -0.77 8.20 24.98
CA ALA A 129 -1.77 9.23 25.26
C ALA A 129 -2.87 9.27 24.18
N TYR A 130 -2.51 9.01 22.92
CA TYR A 130 -3.48 8.91 21.84
C TYR A 130 -4.41 7.70 21.98
N TRP A 131 -3.87 6.52 22.30
CA TRP A 131 -4.67 5.33 22.49
C TRP A 131 -5.58 5.44 23.72
N LEU A 132 -5.09 6.02 24.82
CA LEU A 132 -5.91 6.34 26.00
C LEU A 132 -7.04 7.33 25.65
N TRP A 133 -6.73 8.35 24.85
CA TRP A 133 -7.74 9.28 24.37
C TRP A 133 -8.79 8.57 23.50
N LEU A 134 -8.40 7.71 22.55
CA LEU A 134 -9.36 6.94 21.76
C LEU A 134 -10.22 6.01 22.62
N LYS A 135 -9.63 5.32 23.62
CA LYS A 135 -10.39 4.52 24.59
C LYS A 135 -11.42 5.36 25.34
N SER A 136 -11.08 6.60 25.71
CA SER A 136 -12.04 7.51 26.38
C SER A 136 -13.22 7.95 25.49
N LEU A 137 -13.12 7.77 24.17
CA LEU A 137 -14.22 7.99 23.24
C LEU A 137 -15.11 6.76 23.07
N ALA A 138 -14.67 5.58 23.51
CA ALA A 138 -15.44 4.36 23.42
C ALA A 138 -16.65 4.42 24.35
N SER A 139 -17.83 4.31 23.75
CA SER A 139 -19.12 4.29 24.43
C SER A 139 -19.62 2.87 24.66
N ARG A 140 -19.05 1.89 23.95
CA ARG A 140 -19.47 0.49 23.93
C ARG A 140 -18.28 -0.46 24.10
N PRO A 141 -18.48 -1.65 24.70
CA PRO A 141 -17.41 -2.65 24.85
C PRO A 141 -16.73 -3.05 23.55
N GLU A 142 -17.47 -3.09 22.43
CA GLU A 142 -16.92 -3.42 21.11
C GLU A 142 -15.98 -2.33 20.58
N GLU A 143 -16.23 -1.07 20.91
CA GLU A 143 -15.36 0.06 20.54
C GLU A 143 -14.06 0.04 21.35
N GLU A 144 -14.13 -0.33 22.62
CA GLU A 144 -12.93 -0.53 23.44
C GLU A 144 -12.09 -1.71 22.94
N SER A 145 -12.73 -2.86 22.67
CA SER A 145 -12.05 -4.03 22.07
C SER A 145 -11.41 -3.69 20.73
N LEU A 146 -12.05 -2.87 19.90
CA LEU A 146 -11.46 -2.39 18.64
C LEU A 146 -10.19 -1.58 18.90
N VAL A 147 -10.20 -0.68 19.88
CA VAL A 147 -8.99 0.10 20.22
C VAL A 147 -7.87 -0.82 20.69
N ASP A 148 -8.15 -1.79 21.56
CA ASP A 148 -7.16 -2.78 22.01
C ASP A 148 -6.59 -3.63 20.88
N HIS A 149 -7.45 -4.03 19.94
CA HIS A 149 -7.04 -4.73 18.74
C HIS A 149 -6.11 -3.87 17.87
N LEU A 150 -6.45 -2.59 17.64
CA LEU A 150 -5.61 -1.66 16.88
C LEU A 150 -4.26 -1.38 17.57
N ILE A 151 -4.22 -1.32 18.91
CA ILE A 151 -2.96 -1.22 19.68
C ILE A 151 -2.07 -2.44 19.41
N SER A 152 -2.64 -3.64 19.36
CA SER A 152 -1.91 -4.88 19.02
C SER A 152 -1.34 -4.82 17.60
N LEU A 153 -2.15 -4.42 16.62
CA LEU A 153 -1.74 -4.29 15.22
C LEU A 153 -0.71 -3.18 15.01
N HIS A 154 -0.82 -2.06 15.74
CA HIS A 154 0.10 -0.92 15.67
C HIS A 154 1.56 -1.35 15.94
N LYS A 155 1.77 -2.33 16.82
CA LYS A 155 3.10 -2.90 17.11
C LYS A 155 3.70 -3.69 15.94
N LYS A 156 2.91 -4.03 14.91
CA LYS A 156 3.33 -4.80 13.73
C LYS A 156 3.78 -3.93 12.55
N GLY A 157 3.51 -2.62 12.60
CA GLY A 157 4.02 -1.68 11.61
C GLY A 157 5.54 -1.53 11.72
N GLY A 158 6.26 -1.75 10.62
CA GLY A 158 7.72 -1.67 10.60
C GLY A 158 8.22 -0.23 10.56
N TRP A 159 7.68 0.57 9.64
CA TRP A 159 8.07 1.97 9.48
C TRP A 159 7.19 2.91 10.31
N PRO A 160 7.70 4.10 10.69
CA PRO A 160 6.90 5.12 11.37
C PRO A 160 5.59 5.50 10.65
N TRP A 161 5.59 5.57 9.31
CA TRP A 161 4.37 5.84 8.55
C TRP A 161 3.39 4.64 8.55
N ASP A 162 3.86 3.39 8.58
CA ASP A 162 2.99 2.21 8.66
C ASP A 162 2.16 2.27 9.95
N ARG A 163 2.81 2.67 11.05
CA ARG A 163 2.19 2.92 12.35
C ARG A 163 1.22 4.10 12.32
N ALA A 164 1.59 5.19 11.64
CA ALA A 164 0.72 6.34 11.45
C ALA A 164 -0.57 5.98 10.70
N PHE A 165 -0.54 5.01 9.77
CA PHE A 165 -1.75 4.56 9.07
C PHE A 165 -2.72 3.85 10.02
N ILE A 166 -2.21 3.02 10.94
CA ILE A 166 -3.03 2.34 11.94
C ILE A 166 -3.61 3.34 12.94
N GLN A 167 -2.83 4.34 13.36
CA GLN A 167 -3.34 5.44 14.17
C GLN A 167 -4.44 6.22 13.44
N ALA A 168 -4.21 6.58 12.17
CA ALA A 168 -5.20 7.25 11.33
C ALA A 168 -6.48 6.42 11.18
N ALA A 169 -6.39 5.10 10.99
CA ALA A 169 -7.54 4.20 10.97
C ALA A 169 -8.33 4.26 12.30
N GLY A 170 -7.63 4.22 13.44
CA GLY A 170 -8.25 4.41 14.76
C GLY A 170 -9.03 5.72 14.86
N TYR A 171 -8.46 6.83 14.40
CA TYR A 171 -9.18 8.11 14.37
C TYR A 171 -10.43 8.04 13.47
N LEU A 172 -10.30 7.44 12.28
CA LEU A 172 -11.39 7.35 11.31
C LEU A 172 -12.55 6.48 11.83
N PHE A 173 -12.28 5.39 12.56
CA PHE A 173 -13.35 4.58 13.18
C PHE A 173 -14.27 5.39 14.11
N PHE A 174 -13.74 6.37 14.83
CA PHE A 174 -14.51 7.17 15.79
C PHE A 174 -15.09 8.47 15.21
N HIS A 175 -14.57 8.96 14.09
CA HIS A 175 -14.90 10.29 13.56
C HIS A 175 -15.42 10.31 12.13
N ASP A 176 -15.18 9.27 11.36
CA ASP A 176 -15.70 9.12 10.00
C ASP A 176 -15.93 7.62 9.72
N PRO A 177 -16.89 6.97 10.42
CA PRO A 177 -17.24 5.58 10.19
C PRO A 177 -18.04 5.46 8.88
N LYS A 178 -17.49 5.96 7.77
CA LYS A 178 -18.01 5.68 6.43
C LYS A 178 -18.03 4.18 6.24
N GLU A 179 -19.09 3.73 5.55
CA GLU A 179 -19.46 2.33 5.33
C GLU A 179 -18.25 1.40 5.27
N ILE A 180 -18.26 0.40 6.15
CA ILE A 180 -17.46 -0.82 6.04
C ILE A 180 -17.70 -1.34 4.62
N LEU A 181 -16.74 -1.10 3.72
CA LEU A 181 -17.02 -1.32 2.31
C LEU A 181 -17.16 -2.82 2.06
N ASN A 182 -18.33 -3.19 1.55
CA ASN A 182 -18.66 -4.52 1.06
C ASN A 182 -17.61 -5.01 0.04
N GLU A 183 -17.54 -6.33 -0.15
CA GLU A 183 -16.71 -6.93 -1.20
C GLU A 183 -16.99 -6.29 -2.56
N SER A 184 -15.95 -6.13 -3.37
CA SER A 184 -16.12 -5.66 -4.74
C SER A 184 -16.82 -6.77 -5.54
N LYS A 185 -18.06 -6.51 -5.98
CA LYS A 185 -18.82 -7.46 -6.83
C LYS A 185 -18.26 -7.59 -8.25
N GLU A 186 -17.43 -6.64 -8.69
CA GLU A 186 -16.80 -6.72 -10.00
C GLU A 186 -15.76 -7.85 -10.03
N ILE A 187 -15.48 -8.41 -11.21
CA ILE A 187 -14.38 -9.36 -11.46
C ILE A 187 -13.29 -8.63 -12.22
N VAL A 188 -12.02 -8.75 -11.81
CA VAL A 188 -10.89 -8.17 -12.57
C VAL A 188 -10.64 -9.08 -13.77
N ASN A 189 -11.12 -8.67 -14.95
CA ASN A 189 -10.92 -9.45 -16.17
C ASN A 189 -9.78 -8.94 -17.06
N THR A 190 -8.98 -7.98 -16.57
CA THR A 190 -7.84 -7.43 -17.31
C THR A 190 -6.54 -8.12 -16.91
N LYS A 191 -5.70 -8.46 -17.90
CA LYS A 191 -4.34 -8.94 -17.66
C LYS A 191 -3.58 -7.97 -16.76
N PHE A 192 -2.97 -8.47 -15.69
CA PHE A 192 -2.19 -7.64 -14.78
C PHE A 192 -0.86 -7.22 -15.44
N PRO A 193 -0.53 -5.92 -15.47
CA PRO A 193 0.72 -5.44 -16.05
C PRO A 193 1.89 -5.64 -15.08
N PHE A 194 2.67 -6.71 -15.22
CA PHE A 194 3.76 -7.03 -14.28
C PHE A 194 4.83 -5.95 -14.13
N TRP A 195 5.06 -5.12 -15.16
CA TRP A 195 6.02 -4.00 -15.08
C TRP A 195 5.70 -3.02 -13.96
N VAL A 196 4.42 -2.92 -13.53
CA VAL A 196 4.05 -2.01 -12.42
C VAL A 196 4.65 -2.45 -11.09
N ALA A 197 5.01 -3.73 -10.92
CA ALA A 197 5.74 -4.22 -9.75
C ALA A 197 7.18 -3.74 -9.70
N ILE A 198 7.73 -3.28 -10.82
CA ILE A 198 9.11 -2.86 -10.97
C ILE A 198 9.14 -1.32 -10.95
N ASP A 199 9.04 -0.75 -9.76
CA ASP A 199 8.77 0.67 -9.55
C ASP A 199 9.95 1.41 -8.88
N LYS A 200 9.70 2.63 -8.41
CA LYS A 200 10.68 3.45 -7.66
C LYS A 200 11.30 2.78 -6.43
N HIS A 201 10.74 1.67 -5.94
CA HIS A 201 11.26 0.92 -4.79
C HIS A 201 12.11 -0.28 -5.19
N THR A 202 12.21 -0.60 -6.48
CA THR A 202 13.09 -1.63 -7.04
C THR A 202 14.30 -0.98 -7.73
N ALA A 203 15.37 -1.75 -7.97
CA ALA A 203 16.57 -1.21 -8.62
C ALA A 203 16.28 -0.87 -10.10
N ASP A 204 15.70 -1.82 -10.83
CA ASP A 204 15.41 -1.68 -12.26
C ASP A 204 14.36 -0.59 -12.50
N GLY A 205 13.35 -0.48 -11.63
CA GLY A 205 12.33 0.56 -11.74
C GLY A 205 12.89 1.96 -11.47
N LYS A 206 13.84 2.12 -10.54
CA LYS A 206 14.56 3.39 -10.35
C LYS A 206 15.37 3.77 -11.60
N ASN A 207 16.05 2.81 -12.23
CA ASN A 207 16.82 3.06 -13.44
C ASN A 207 15.90 3.46 -14.60
N ALA A 208 14.82 2.72 -14.84
CA ALA A 208 13.86 3.03 -15.89
C ALA A 208 13.21 4.42 -15.71
N ILE A 209 12.85 4.78 -14.48
CA ILE A 209 12.33 6.10 -14.14
C ILE A 209 13.38 7.18 -14.40
N ARG A 210 14.62 7.00 -13.95
CA ARG A 210 15.70 7.97 -14.18
C ARG A 210 15.95 8.17 -15.68
N ASP A 211 16.12 7.10 -16.42
CA ASP A 211 16.49 7.18 -17.84
C ASP A 211 15.33 7.80 -18.66
N THR A 212 14.08 7.54 -18.28
CA THR A 212 12.90 8.19 -18.89
C THR A 212 12.79 9.66 -18.46
N ALA A 213 13.16 9.99 -17.23
CA ALA A 213 13.18 11.38 -16.76
C ALA A 213 14.20 12.21 -17.55
N ASP A 214 15.40 11.66 -17.77
CA ASP A 214 16.46 12.30 -18.56
C ASP A 214 16.01 12.49 -20.01
N GLU A 215 15.38 11.48 -20.62
CA GLU A 215 14.86 11.54 -21.99
C GLU A 215 13.75 12.61 -22.16
N LEU A 216 12.87 12.75 -21.17
CA LEU A 216 11.77 13.72 -21.20
C LEU A 216 12.18 15.12 -20.73
N GLY A 217 13.42 15.32 -20.28
CA GLY A 217 13.88 16.58 -19.69
C GLY A 217 13.17 16.94 -18.37
N ILE A 218 12.73 15.94 -17.61
CA ILE A 218 11.99 16.11 -16.34
C ILE A 218 12.91 15.74 -15.16
N PRO A 219 12.91 16.50 -14.06
CA PRO A 219 13.61 16.09 -12.85
C PRO A 219 13.22 14.68 -12.39
N ASN A 220 14.21 13.78 -12.20
CA ASN A 220 14.00 12.40 -11.74
C ASN A 220 13.11 12.30 -10.49
N ARG A 221 13.29 13.22 -9.53
CA ARG A 221 12.45 13.27 -8.32
C ARG A 221 10.97 13.53 -8.65
N GLN A 222 10.67 14.39 -9.61
CA GLN A 222 9.30 14.63 -10.06
C GLN A 222 8.72 13.37 -10.69
N LEU A 223 9.39 12.79 -11.69
CA LEU A 223 8.88 11.60 -12.37
C LEU A 223 8.71 10.41 -11.42
N GLY A 224 9.60 10.25 -10.44
CA GLY A 224 9.48 9.22 -9.41
C GLY A 224 8.27 9.39 -8.48
N TRP A 225 7.76 10.60 -8.27
CA TRP A 225 6.50 10.82 -7.53
C TRP A 225 5.27 10.75 -8.44
N ILE A 226 5.38 11.22 -9.70
CA ILE A 226 4.34 11.05 -10.71
C ILE A 226 4.05 9.55 -10.92
N SER A 227 5.09 8.75 -11.19
CA SER A 227 5.00 7.29 -11.34
C SER A 227 4.37 6.62 -10.11
N PHE A 228 4.70 7.10 -8.90
CA PHE A 228 4.08 6.59 -7.68
C PHE A 228 2.58 6.84 -7.65
N TYR A 229 2.12 8.09 -7.79
CA TYR A 229 0.70 8.42 -7.63
C TYR A 229 -0.16 7.95 -8.80
N MET A 230 0.36 8.06 -10.03
CA MET A 230 -0.42 7.78 -11.23
C MET A 230 -0.49 6.29 -11.56
N GLU A 231 0.47 5.49 -11.10
CA GLU A 231 0.51 4.06 -11.41
C GLU A 231 0.65 3.18 -10.17
N SER A 232 1.67 3.40 -9.35
CA SER A 232 1.94 2.50 -8.22
C SER A 232 0.78 2.53 -7.21
N GLY A 233 0.30 3.72 -6.86
CA GLY A 233 -0.80 3.96 -5.94
C GLY A 233 -2.19 3.76 -6.54
N ARG A 234 -2.30 3.40 -7.82
CA ARG A 234 -3.57 3.19 -8.50
C ARG A 234 -4.31 1.97 -7.92
N THR A 235 -5.54 2.20 -7.47
CA THR A 235 -6.44 1.16 -6.93
C THR A 235 -7.36 0.61 -7.99
N ARG A 236 -7.88 -0.61 -7.75
CA ARG A 236 -8.88 -1.27 -8.60
C ARG A 236 -10.11 -0.37 -8.88
N ASN A 237 -10.52 0.40 -7.89
CA ASN A 237 -11.68 1.27 -7.96
C ASN A 237 -11.20 2.72 -7.85
N SER A 238 -11.55 3.55 -8.84
CA SER A 238 -11.19 4.98 -8.94
C SER A 238 -12.01 5.87 -8.00
N HIS A 239 -12.31 5.39 -6.80
CA HIS A 239 -13.01 6.22 -5.81
C HIS A 239 -12.06 7.30 -5.31
N THR A 240 -12.56 8.52 -5.18
CA THR A 240 -11.83 9.61 -4.55
C THR A 240 -11.86 9.39 -3.03
N PHE A 241 -10.68 9.38 -2.41
CA PHE A 241 -10.53 9.33 -0.96
C PHE A 241 -9.99 10.67 -0.50
N TYR A 242 -10.74 11.37 0.36
CA TYR A 242 -10.47 12.77 0.69
C TYR A 242 -9.02 12.98 1.17
N TRP A 243 -8.55 12.14 2.09
CA TRP A 243 -7.23 12.28 2.68
C TRP A 243 -6.12 11.86 1.72
N TRP A 244 -6.37 10.85 0.89
CA TRP A 244 -5.41 10.42 -0.14
C TRP A 244 -5.24 11.49 -1.22
N GLU A 245 -6.33 12.06 -1.71
CA GLU A 245 -6.31 13.12 -2.72
C GLU A 245 -5.63 14.39 -2.19
N ARG A 246 -5.88 14.72 -0.93
CA ARG A 246 -5.19 15.81 -0.24
C ARG A 246 -3.68 15.56 -0.14
N GLU A 247 -3.26 14.36 0.23
CA GLU A 247 -1.84 14.00 0.33
C GLU A 247 -1.16 14.06 -1.04
N LYS A 248 -1.77 13.45 -2.05
CA LYS A 248 -1.30 13.47 -3.45
C LYS A 248 -1.12 14.91 -3.94
N LYS A 249 -2.14 15.76 -3.76
CA LYS A 249 -2.09 17.17 -4.17
C LYS A 249 -0.98 17.93 -3.44
N TRP A 250 -0.87 17.77 -2.12
CA TRP A 250 0.19 18.42 -1.36
C TRP A 250 1.59 17.97 -1.81
N ARG A 251 1.79 16.67 -2.03
CA ARG A 251 3.09 16.13 -2.45
C ARG A 251 3.52 16.63 -3.82
N LEU A 252 2.60 16.64 -4.78
CA LEU A 252 2.86 17.12 -6.14
C LEU A 252 3.12 18.64 -6.14
N ASN A 253 2.33 19.41 -5.41
CA ASN A 253 2.55 20.86 -5.27
C ASN A 253 3.92 21.18 -4.65
N LYS A 254 4.39 20.38 -3.69
CA LYS A 254 5.75 20.48 -3.12
C LYS A 254 6.86 20.28 -4.14
N LEU A 255 6.55 19.63 -5.26
CA LEU A 255 7.45 19.42 -6.39
C LEU A 255 7.25 20.46 -7.50
N GLY A 256 6.37 21.45 -7.30
CA GLY A 256 6.07 22.49 -8.28
C GLY A 256 5.21 22.01 -9.46
N ILE A 257 4.46 20.92 -9.29
CA ILE A 257 3.59 20.36 -10.34
C ILE A 257 2.16 20.16 -9.82
N SER A 258 1.19 20.49 -10.65
CA SER A 258 -0.22 20.21 -10.39
C SER A 258 -0.55 18.74 -10.65
N VAL A 259 -1.72 18.29 -10.18
CA VAL A 259 -2.22 16.94 -10.46
C VAL A 259 -2.43 16.74 -11.96
N GLN A 260 -2.95 17.75 -12.66
CA GLN A 260 -3.22 17.69 -14.10
C GLN A 260 -1.91 17.57 -14.91
N GLU A 261 -0.92 18.42 -14.61
CA GLU A 261 0.40 18.33 -15.27
C GLU A 261 1.06 16.97 -15.02
N ALA A 262 0.95 16.43 -13.80
CA ALA A 262 1.45 15.11 -13.47
C ALA A 262 0.74 14.00 -14.27
N GLU A 263 -0.57 14.09 -14.48
CA GLU A 263 -1.33 13.16 -15.32
C GLU A 263 -0.90 13.25 -16.79
N ASP A 264 -0.67 14.47 -17.30
CA ASP A 264 -0.25 14.69 -18.68
C ASP A 264 1.16 14.16 -18.94
N ILE A 265 2.12 14.42 -18.02
CA ILE A 265 3.46 13.82 -18.04
C ILE A 265 3.36 12.28 -18.03
N TRP A 266 2.47 11.71 -17.20
CA TRP A 266 2.37 10.27 -17.05
C TRP A 266 1.88 9.55 -18.31
N LYS A 267 1.05 10.19 -19.16
CA LYS A 267 0.53 9.59 -20.39
C LYS A 267 1.67 9.10 -21.31
N GLU A 268 2.72 9.89 -21.44
CA GLU A 268 3.90 9.53 -22.24
C GLU A 268 4.89 8.68 -21.43
N ALA A 269 5.26 9.13 -20.23
CA ALA A 269 6.31 8.47 -19.45
C ALA A 269 6.00 7.00 -19.13
N ARG A 270 4.72 6.65 -18.92
CA ARG A 270 4.32 5.27 -18.65
C ARG A 270 4.65 4.31 -19.79
N LEU A 271 4.58 4.77 -21.05
CA LEU A 271 4.82 3.92 -22.22
C LEU A 271 6.32 3.60 -22.30
N LYS A 272 7.16 4.62 -22.16
CA LYS A 272 8.62 4.49 -22.15
C LYS A 272 9.10 3.61 -20.99
N ILE A 273 8.57 3.81 -19.79
CA ILE A 273 8.91 2.98 -18.62
C ILE A 273 8.46 1.52 -18.83
N ALA A 274 7.23 1.30 -19.32
CA ALA A 274 6.74 -0.05 -19.55
C ALA A 274 7.55 -0.80 -20.62
N GLU A 275 7.97 -0.10 -21.68
CA GLU A 275 8.84 -0.64 -22.72
C GLU A 275 10.22 -1.02 -22.17
N ARG A 276 10.85 -0.11 -21.42
CA ARG A 276 12.16 -0.34 -20.78
C ARG A 276 12.16 -1.51 -19.80
N LEU A 277 11.03 -1.75 -19.13
CA LEU A 277 10.86 -2.82 -18.14
C LEU A 277 10.24 -4.09 -18.72
N SER A 278 10.04 -4.17 -20.04
CA SER A 278 9.30 -5.26 -20.67
C SER A 278 9.95 -6.64 -20.44
N CYS A 279 11.28 -6.71 -20.49
CA CYS A 279 12.03 -7.94 -20.25
C CYS A 279 11.89 -8.41 -18.80
N GLU A 280 12.20 -7.54 -17.84
CA GLU A 280 12.14 -7.84 -16.41
C GLU A 280 10.71 -8.14 -15.96
N ALA A 281 9.71 -7.48 -16.56
CA ALA A 281 8.30 -7.76 -16.33
C ALA A 281 7.91 -9.15 -16.81
N LYS A 282 8.42 -9.58 -17.97
CA LYS A 282 8.19 -10.92 -18.51
C LYS A 282 8.87 -11.98 -17.66
N GLU A 283 10.12 -11.75 -17.25
CA GLU A 283 10.84 -12.63 -16.32
C GLU A 283 10.08 -12.80 -14.99
N LEU A 284 9.55 -11.70 -14.43
CA LEU A 284 8.75 -11.76 -13.21
C LEU A 284 7.43 -12.51 -13.41
N GLU A 285 6.73 -12.30 -14.54
CA GLU A 285 5.52 -13.03 -14.90
C GLU A 285 5.77 -14.54 -15.01
N ASP A 286 6.83 -14.94 -15.73
CA ASP A 286 7.18 -16.34 -15.93
C ASP A 286 7.61 -16.99 -14.61
N HIS A 287 8.40 -16.29 -13.79
CA HIS A 287 8.83 -16.76 -12.47
C HIS A 287 7.63 -17.05 -11.56
N ILE A 288 6.64 -16.15 -11.50
CA ILE A 288 5.45 -16.34 -10.65
C ILE A 288 4.55 -17.45 -11.17
N ASN A 289 4.43 -17.63 -12.49
CA ASN A 289 3.60 -18.68 -13.08
C ASN A 289 4.24 -20.07 -13.02
N GLN A 290 5.57 -20.19 -13.11
CA GLN A 290 6.27 -21.48 -13.07
C GLN A 290 6.27 -22.14 -11.68
N ASN A 291 6.24 -21.34 -10.61
CA ASN A 291 6.23 -21.86 -9.23
C ASN A 291 4.94 -22.63 -8.86
N ILE A 292 3.89 -22.59 -9.68
CA ILE A 292 2.63 -23.31 -9.44
C ILE A 292 2.78 -24.83 -9.64
N ILE A 293 3.60 -25.24 -10.60
CA ILE A 293 3.72 -26.67 -10.97
C ILE A 293 4.46 -27.46 -9.89
N ALA A 294 5.34 -26.81 -9.11
CA ALA A 294 6.09 -27.47 -8.05
C ALA A 294 5.29 -27.63 -6.75
N THR A 295 4.48 -26.63 -6.37
CA THR A 295 3.80 -26.60 -5.06
C THR A 295 2.44 -27.32 -5.05
N GLN A 296 1.80 -27.53 -6.20
CA GLN A 296 0.60 -28.39 -6.29
C GLN A 296 0.90 -29.87 -6.01
N HIS A 297 2.17 -30.29 -6.15
CA HIS A 297 2.60 -31.66 -5.83
C HIS A 297 2.97 -31.88 -4.36
N SER A 298 2.95 -30.84 -3.50
CA SER A 298 3.34 -30.94 -2.09
C SER A 298 2.20 -30.68 -1.10
N LEU A 299 0.99 -30.40 -1.59
CA LEU A 299 -0.20 -30.12 -0.78
C LEU A 299 -1.35 -31.11 -1.03
N PHE A 300 -1.06 -32.24 -1.68
CA PHE A 300 -1.93 -33.42 -1.76
C PHE A 300 -1.13 -34.68 -1.44
#